data_AF-A0A8S0WUP0-F1
#
_entry.id   AF-A0A8S0WUP0-F1
#
_cell.length_a   1.000
_cell.length_b   1.000
_cell.length_c   1.000
_cell.angle_alpha   90.00
_cell.angle_beta   90.00
_cell.angle_gamma   90.00
#
_symmetry.space_group_name_H-M   'P 1'
#
loop_
_entity.id
_entity.type
_entity.pdbx_description
1 polymer ?
#
loop_
_entity_poly.entity_id
_entity_poly.type
_entity_poly.pdbx_seq_one_letter_code
_entity_poly.pdbx_strand_id
1 'polypeptide(L)'
;MVFTDSMGSAHRAVDPSVHSGQAFSLSVCRTLQEWFKADDLCRITFVYVLSALRWDIHGDAHKYVTKLKVRTGRRKTDNSIDALRSRAVHSVLDLWSSTFQDPTYQGSEFLELQQPDGRPLQPSYLNGGPWLSTFGHSITEFARVCRCITGHAPIGAYYHCFKINEPHGCTCGAALQSRQHVLFCCRNRYSVHYPRFLGDIASL
;
A
#
# COMPACT_ATOMS: atom_id res chain seq x y z
N MET A 1 32.58 -22.87 -5.20
CA MET A 1 31.21 -23.34 -4.87
C MET A 1 30.68 -22.49 -3.74
N VAL A 2 29.38 -22.20 -3.71
CA VAL A 2 28.71 -21.37 -2.69
C VAL A 2 27.59 -22.19 -2.08
N PHE A 3 27.64 -22.44 -0.78
CA PHE A 3 26.60 -23.16 -0.04
C PHE A 3 25.54 -22.17 0.47
N THR A 4 24.26 -22.49 0.30
CA THR A 4 23.15 -21.60 0.67
C THR A 4 21.95 -22.40 1.15
N ASP A 5 21.25 -21.89 2.16
CA ASP A 5 19.93 -22.36 2.59
C ASP A 5 18.78 -21.70 1.81
N SER A 6 19.09 -20.78 0.90
CA SER A 6 18.12 -20.08 0.07
C SER A 6 18.54 -20.05 -1.38
N MET A 7 18.13 -21.07 -2.15
CA MET A 7 18.33 -21.09 -3.61
C MET A 7 17.63 -19.91 -4.29
N GLY A 8 16.44 -19.51 -3.81
CA GLY A 8 15.74 -18.34 -4.34
C GLY A 8 16.53 -17.03 -4.17
N SER A 9 17.28 -16.87 -3.06
CA SER A 9 18.16 -15.72 -2.88
C SER A 9 19.41 -15.81 -3.74
N ALA A 10 19.99 -17.00 -3.88
CA ALA A 10 21.14 -17.22 -4.75
C ALA A 10 20.82 -16.93 -6.22
N HIS A 11 19.68 -17.44 -6.73
CA HIS A 11 19.21 -17.13 -8.08
C HIS A 11 18.98 -15.63 -8.26
N ARG A 12 18.27 -14.99 -7.32
CA ARG A 12 18.04 -13.54 -7.39
C ARG A 12 19.33 -12.72 -7.36
N ALA A 13 20.33 -13.14 -6.59
CA ALA A 13 21.60 -12.42 -6.47
C ALA A 13 22.39 -12.34 -7.80
N VAL A 14 22.13 -13.26 -8.74
CA VAL A 14 22.78 -13.28 -10.07
C VAL A 14 21.79 -13.02 -11.21
N ASP A 15 20.56 -12.60 -10.90
CA ASP A 15 19.54 -12.25 -11.88
C ASP A 15 19.65 -10.76 -12.26
N PRO A 16 19.99 -10.41 -13.51
CA PRO A 16 20.02 -9.01 -13.95
C PRO A 16 18.63 -8.43 -14.25
N SER A 17 17.57 -9.26 -14.26
CA SER A 17 16.21 -8.85 -14.60
C SER A 17 15.62 -7.84 -13.60
N VAL A 18 14.47 -7.25 -13.93
CA VAL A 18 13.85 -6.24 -13.07
C VAL A 18 13.13 -6.91 -11.90
N HIS A 19 13.65 -6.70 -10.70
CA HIS A 19 13.05 -7.18 -9.46
C HIS A 19 13.45 -6.27 -8.29
N SER A 20 12.76 -6.42 -7.15
CA SER A 20 13.15 -5.73 -5.91
C SER A 20 14.60 -6.07 -5.55
N GLY A 21 15.42 -5.04 -5.38
CA GLY A 21 16.84 -5.22 -5.07
C GLY A 21 17.73 -5.50 -6.28
N GLN A 22 17.23 -5.31 -7.51
CA GLN A 22 17.97 -5.46 -8.77
C GLN A 22 19.36 -4.81 -8.73
N ALA A 23 19.48 -3.67 -8.06
CA ALA A 23 20.75 -2.97 -7.95
C ALA A 23 21.86 -3.81 -7.29
N PHE A 24 21.52 -4.67 -6.33
CA PHE A 24 22.47 -5.61 -5.72
C PHE A 24 22.87 -6.68 -6.72
N SER A 25 21.91 -7.26 -7.43
CA SER A 25 22.17 -8.29 -8.43
C SER A 25 23.05 -7.76 -9.57
N LEU A 26 22.80 -6.55 -10.06
CA LEU A 26 23.66 -5.88 -11.04
C LEU A 26 25.09 -5.65 -10.51
N SER A 27 25.25 -5.35 -9.22
CA SER A 27 26.57 -5.21 -8.60
C SER A 27 27.31 -6.54 -8.48
N VAL A 28 26.59 -7.62 -8.14
CA VAL A 28 27.14 -8.98 -8.11
C VAL A 28 27.54 -9.39 -9.53
N CYS A 29 26.63 -9.29 -10.51
CA CYS A 29 26.88 -9.63 -11.90
C CYS A 29 28.07 -8.86 -12.49
N ARG A 30 28.24 -7.57 -12.16
CA ARG A 30 29.41 -6.80 -12.61
C ARG A 30 30.72 -7.36 -12.06
N THR A 31 30.76 -7.66 -10.76
CA THR A 31 31.94 -8.27 -10.12
C THR A 31 32.24 -9.65 -10.72
N LEU A 32 31.19 -10.47 -10.90
CA LEU A 32 31.33 -11.80 -11.48
C LEU A 32 31.76 -11.75 -12.95
N GLN A 33 31.30 -10.76 -13.71
CA GLN A 33 31.69 -10.60 -15.11
C GLN A 33 33.19 -10.32 -15.25
N GLU A 34 33.78 -9.49 -14.38
CA GLU A 34 35.23 -9.24 -14.36
C GLU A 34 35.99 -10.53 -14.02
N TRP A 35 35.50 -11.30 -13.05
CA TRP A 35 36.09 -12.57 -12.65
C TRP A 35 36.00 -13.64 -13.75
N PHE A 36 34.85 -13.79 -14.40
CA PHE A 36 34.66 -14.73 -15.52
C PHE A 36 35.48 -14.36 -16.75
N LYS A 37 35.78 -13.07 -16.98
CA LYS A 37 36.66 -12.65 -18.09
C LYS A 37 38.13 -12.99 -17.87
N ALA A 38 38.55 -13.21 -16.62
CA ALA A 38 39.95 -13.48 -16.30
C ALA A 38 40.38 -14.91 -16.64
N ASP A 39 39.45 -15.87 -16.62
CA ASP A 39 39.72 -17.27 -16.90
C ASP A 39 38.41 -17.99 -17.32
N ASP A 40 38.43 -18.63 -18.49
CA ASP A 40 37.30 -19.37 -19.07
C ASP A 40 36.90 -20.60 -18.24
N LEU A 41 37.73 -21.03 -17.30
CA LEU A 41 37.44 -22.11 -16.35
C LEU A 41 36.71 -21.62 -15.10
N CYS A 42 36.57 -20.30 -14.89
CA CYS A 42 35.86 -19.75 -13.75
C CYS A 42 34.38 -20.15 -13.78
N ARG A 43 33.96 -20.89 -12.75
CA ARG A 43 32.58 -21.32 -12.58
C ARG A 43 32.11 -21.10 -11.15
N ILE A 44 30.87 -20.62 -11.00
CA ILE A 44 30.17 -20.58 -9.71
C ILE A 44 29.09 -21.64 -9.73
N THR A 45 29.09 -22.44 -8.67
CA THR A 45 28.07 -23.46 -8.41
C THR A 45 27.44 -23.16 -7.07
N PHE A 46 26.13 -22.95 -7.05
CA PHE A 46 25.35 -22.85 -5.83
C PHE A 46 24.92 -24.25 -5.40
N VAL A 47 25.14 -24.56 -4.13
CA VAL A 47 24.77 -25.85 -3.54
C VAL A 47 23.78 -25.59 -2.42
N TYR A 48 22.59 -26.17 -2.54
CA TYR A 48 21.57 -26.05 -1.51
C TYR A 48 21.94 -26.87 -0.27
N VAL A 49 21.81 -26.26 0.91
CA VAL A 49 22.03 -26.91 2.20
C VAL A 49 20.84 -26.62 3.11
N LEU A 50 20.25 -27.67 3.68
CA LEU A 50 19.19 -27.52 4.67
C LEU A 50 19.74 -26.86 5.94
N SER A 51 19.19 -25.69 6.31
CA SER A 51 19.56 -24.96 7.53
C SER A 51 19.40 -25.78 8.82
N ALA A 52 18.45 -26.73 8.82
CA ALA A 52 18.20 -27.66 9.93
C ALA A 52 19.38 -28.60 10.22
N LEU A 53 20.26 -28.84 9.24
CA LEU A 53 21.44 -29.71 9.42
C LEU A 53 22.49 -29.11 10.36
N ARG A 54 22.39 -27.79 10.65
CA ARG A 54 23.32 -27.06 11.54
C ARG A 54 24.79 -27.36 11.25
N TRP A 55 25.12 -27.59 9.99
CA TRP A 55 26.49 -27.87 9.57
C TRP A 55 27.41 -26.73 10.01
N ASP A 56 28.45 -27.03 10.79
CA ASP A 56 29.16 -26.05 11.62
C ASP A 56 29.53 -24.75 10.89
N ILE A 57 30.19 -24.85 9.74
CA ILE A 57 30.62 -23.69 8.93
C ILE A 57 29.41 -22.88 8.43
N HIS A 58 28.34 -23.55 8.01
CA HIS A 58 27.10 -22.89 7.57
C HIS A 58 26.34 -22.27 8.75
N GLY A 59 26.33 -22.93 9.91
CA GLY A 59 25.74 -22.42 11.14
C GLY A 59 26.44 -21.15 11.63
N ASP A 60 27.77 -21.11 11.53
CA ASP A 60 28.55 -19.93 11.91
C ASP A 60 28.42 -18.80 10.89
N ALA A 61 28.38 -19.12 9.59
CA ALA A 61 28.02 -18.15 8.56
C ALA A 61 26.62 -17.56 8.79
N HIS A 62 25.64 -18.39 9.12
CA HIS A 62 24.28 -17.94 9.44
C HIS A 62 24.27 -16.97 10.63
N LYS A 63 24.89 -17.33 11.76
CA LYS A 63 25.00 -16.47 12.97
C LYS A 63 25.74 -15.16 12.67
N TYR A 64 26.78 -15.22 11.84
CA TYR A 64 27.55 -14.05 11.44
C TYR A 64 26.70 -13.09 10.60
N VAL A 65 26.02 -13.62 9.57
CA VAL A 65 25.18 -12.83 8.66
C VAL A 65 23.97 -12.22 9.39
N THR A 66 23.36 -12.90 10.36
CA THR A 66 22.24 -12.31 11.14
C THR A 66 22.67 -11.05 11.90
N LYS A 67 23.95 -10.96 12.28
CA LYS A 67 24.52 -9.80 13.00
C LYS A 67 25.17 -8.78 12.07
N LEU A 68 25.39 -9.14 10.81
CA LEU A 68 26.07 -8.28 9.86
C LEU A 68 25.13 -7.17 9.39
N LYS A 69 25.39 -5.94 9.85
CA LYS A 69 24.81 -4.75 9.24
C LYS A 69 25.58 -4.41 7.97
N VAL A 70 25.20 -5.03 6.86
CA VAL A 70 25.72 -4.62 5.56
C VAL A 70 25.20 -3.20 5.30
N ARG A 71 26.13 -2.23 5.22
CA ARG A 71 25.79 -0.85 4.90
C ARG A 71 25.18 -0.86 3.49
N THR A 72 23.88 -0.67 3.40
CA THR A 72 23.14 -0.43 2.16
C THR A 72 23.50 0.98 1.65
N GLY A 73 24.76 1.16 1.24
CA GLY A 73 25.38 2.47 1.10
C GLY A 73 25.70 2.88 -0.33
N ARG A 74 24.92 3.85 -0.83
CA ARG A 74 25.27 4.96 -1.77
C ARG A 74 25.83 4.65 -3.17
N ARG A 75 26.22 3.43 -3.53
CA ARG A 75 26.93 3.19 -4.81
C ARG A 75 25.98 2.80 -5.94
N LYS A 76 25.65 3.75 -6.82
CA LYS A 76 25.03 3.55 -8.16
C LYS A 76 23.77 2.68 -8.21
N THR A 77 23.05 2.52 -7.11
CA THR A 77 21.78 1.77 -7.08
C THR A 77 20.61 2.59 -7.63
N ASP A 78 20.76 3.91 -7.71
CA ASP A 78 19.76 4.86 -8.22
C ASP A 78 19.43 4.75 -9.70
N ASN A 79 20.24 4.01 -10.46
CA ASN A 79 20.08 3.83 -11.91
C ASN A 79 19.56 2.44 -12.29
N SER A 80 19.25 1.55 -11.32
CA SER A 80 18.55 0.32 -11.68
C SER A 80 17.13 0.68 -12.14
N ILE A 81 16.55 -0.15 -13.01
CA ILE A 81 15.18 0.06 -13.48
C ILE A 81 14.21 -0.03 -12.30
N ASP A 82 14.44 -0.95 -11.36
CA ASP A 82 13.68 -1.06 -10.12
C ASP A 82 13.72 0.23 -9.28
N ALA A 83 14.90 0.84 -9.12
CA ALA A 83 15.05 2.08 -8.36
C ALA A 83 14.36 3.26 -9.06
N LEU A 84 14.48 3.35 -10.39
CA LEU A 84 13.80 4.39 -11.18
C LEU A 84 12.28 4.24 -11.12
N ARG A 85 11.77 3.00 -11.24
CA ARG A 85 10.34 2.69 -11.06
C ARG A 85 9.87 3.07 -9.68
N SER A 86 10.59 2.64 -8.65
CA SER A 86 10.27 2.97 -7.25
C SER A 86 10.23 4.48 -7.05
N ARG A 87 11.20 5.23 -7.56
CA ARG A 87 11.22 6.69 -7.46
C ARG A 87 10.01 7.33 -8.13
N ALA A 88 9.71 6.93 -9.37
CA ALA A 88 8.55 7.44 -10.10
C ALA A 88 7.24 7.15 -9.35
N VAL A 89 7.09 5.94 -8.81
CA VAL A 89 5.94 5.56 -7.99
C VAL A 89 5.83 6.45 -6.76
N HIS A 90 6.90 6.62 -5.98
CA HIS A 90 6.88 7.50 -4.80
C HIS A 90 6.55 8.94 -5.16
N SER A 91 7.10 9.50 -6.24
CA SER A 91 6.77 10.85 -6.68
C SER A 91 5.29 11.01 -7.05
N VAL A 92 4.69 10.02 -7.70
CA VAL A 92 3.25 10.04 -8.02
C VAL A 92 2.40 9.89 -6.75
N LEU A 93 2.82 9.07 -5.79
CA LEU A 93 2.10 8.92 -4.52
C LEU A 93 2.18 10.18 -3.67
N ASP A 94 3.35 10.80 -3.57
CA ASP A 94 3.51 12.06 -2.85
C ASP A 94 2.64 13.15 -3.46
N LEU A 95 2.60 13.24 -4.80
CA LEU A 95 1.71 14.15 -5.52
C LEU A 95 0.24 13.83 -5.24
N TRP A 96 -0.16 12.56 -5.32
CA TRP A 96 -1.55 12.16 -5.08
C TRP A 96 -1.98 12.44 -3.64
N SER A 97 -1.15 12.09 -2.65
CA SER A 97 -1.41 12.39 -1.24
C SER A 97 -1.50 13.89 -0.99
N SER A 98 -0.60 14.70 -1.55
CA SER A 98 -0.66 16.16 -1.44
C SER A 98 -1.93 16.73 -2.06
N THR A 99 -2.26 16.31 -3.28
CA THR A 99 -3.47 16.76 -3.98
C THR A 99 -4.75 16.31 -3.26
N PHE A 100 -4.75 15.12 -2.68
CA PHE A 100 -5.91 14.61 -1.94
C PHE A 100 -6.19 15.37 -0.64
N GLN A 101 -5.16 16.00 -0.04
CA GLN A 101 -5.32 16.89 1.11
C GLN A 101 -5.69 18.33 0.72
N ASP A 102 -5.66 18.68 -0.57
CA ASP A 102 -6.05 20.00 -1.03
C ASP A 102 -7.58 20.15 -0.96
N PRO A 103 -8.11 21.09 -0.16
CA PRO A 103 -9.56 21.30 -0.05
C PRO A 103 -10.25 21.61 -1.38
N THR A 104 -9.53 22.20 -2.34
CA THR A 104 -10.06 22.51 -3.67
C THR A 104 -10.22 21.27 -4.55
N TYR A 105 -9.38 20.25 -4.33
CA TYR A 105 -9.47 18.97 -5.02
C TYR A 105 -10.46 18.01 -4.33
N GLN A 106 -10.39 17.92 -3.00
CA GLN A 106 -11.20 17.02 -2.20
C GLN A 106 -12.67 17.48 -2.13
N GLY A 107 -12.90 18.80 -2.14
CA GLY A 107 -14.21 19.42 -1.95
C GLY A 107 -14.68 19.42 -0.49
N SER A 108 -15.80 20.08 -0.23
CA SER A 108 -16.36 20.23 1.14
C SER A 108 -17.12 19.00 1.64
N GLU A 109 -17.54 18.13 0.72
CA GLU A 109 -18.42 17.00 1.03
C GLU A 109 -17.68 15.69 1.24
N PHE A 110 -16.35 15.64 1.16
CA PHE A 110 -15.62 14.40 1.43
C PHE A 110 -15.60 14.10 2.94
N LEU A 111 -15.79 12.83 3.33
CA LEU A 111 -15.72 12.40 4.72
C LEU A 111 -14.26 12.17 5.10
N GLU A 112 -13.74 12.98 6.02
CA GLU A 112 -12.39 12.81 6.56
C GLU A 112 -12.34 11.63 7.52
N LEU A 113 -11.64 10.57 7.09
CA LEU A 113 -11.37 9.39 7.90
C LEU A 113 -9.92 9.38 8.37
N GLN A 114 -9.69 8.66 9.45
CA GLN A 114 -8.41 8.56 10.13
C GLN A 114 -7.92 7.11 10.14
N GLN A 115 -6.61 6.97 10.21
CA GLN A 115 -5.92 5.74 10.57
C GLN A 115 -5.96 5.54 12.10
N PRO A 116 -5.68 4.33 12.61
CA PRO A 116 -5.66 4.07 14.05
C PRO A 116 -4.69 4.96 14.85
N ASP A 117 -3.65 5.51 14.20
CA ASP A 117 -2.69 6.44 14.79
C ASP A 117 -3.16 7.91 14.79
N GLY A 118 -4.39 8.17 14.35
CA GLY A 118 -5.01 9.50 14.29
C GLY A 118 -4.64 10.32 13.05
N ARG A 119 -3.77 9.82 12.16
CA ARG A 119 -3.44 10.53 10.91
C ARG A 119 -4.57 10.43 9.90
N PRO A 120 -4.71 11.41 8.99
CA PRO A 120 -5.66 11.29 7.89
C PRO A 120 -5.44 10.01 7.09
N LEU A 121 -6.53 9.36 6.70
CA LEU A 121 -6.50 8.22 5.82
C LEU A 121 -6.03 8.66 4.43
N GLN A 122 -4.86 8.19 4.03
CA GLN A 122 -4.27 8.54 2.75
C GLN A 122 -4.67 7.55 1.65
N PRO A 123 -4.78 8.02 0.40
CA PRO A 123 -4.95 7.12 -0.71
C PRO A 123 -3.74 6.22 -0.91
N SER A 124 -4.01 5.01 -1.41
CA SER A 124 -2.97 4.06 -1.80
C SER A 124 -3.46 3.21 -2.96
N TYR A 125 -2.54 2.81 -3.82
CA TYR A 125 -2.78 1.92 -4.95
C TYR A 125 -2.53 0.45 -4.61
N LEU A 126 -1.79 0.18 -3.52
CA LEU A 126 -1.42 -1.17 -3.11
C LEU A 126 -2.66 -1.93 -2.64
N ASN A 127 -2.90 -3.10 -3.23
CA ASN A 127 -4.02 -3.99 -2.88
C ASN A 127 -5.39 -3.27 -2.88
N GLY A 128 -5.59 -2.34 -3.81
CA GLY A 128 -6.82 -1.54 -3.90
C GLY A 128 -6.91 -0.37 -2.91
N GLY A 129 -5.87 -0.14 -2.11
CA GLY A 129 -5.87 0.91 -1.10
C GLY A 129 -6.77 0.60 0.09
N PRO A 130 -6.86 1.52 1.06
CA PRO A 130 -7.52 1.24 2.33
C PRO A 130 -9.03 1.04 2.19
N TRP A 131 -9.68 1.70 1.21
CA TRP A 131 -11.13 1.57 1.00
C TRP A 131 -11.53 0.26 0.33
N LEU A 132 -10.93 -0.10 -0.83
CA LEU A 132 -11.29 -1.34 -1.52
C LEU A 132 -10.85 -2.59 -0.73
N SER A 133 -9.74 -2.54 -0.02
CA SER A 133 -9.31 -3.67 0.82
C SER A 133 -10.28 -3.95 1.97
N THR A 134 -10.98 -2.92 2.47
CA THR A 134 -11.93 -3.05 3.59
C THR A 134 -13.32 -3.46 3.11
N PHE A 135 -13.79 -2.89 2.00
CA PHE A 135 -15.19 -2.99 1.58
C PHE A 135 -15.40 -3.68 0.22
N GLY A 136 -14.32 -4.07 -0.47
CA GLY A 136 -14.37 -4.64 -1.81
C GLY A 136 -15.02 -6.01 -1.91
N HIS A 137 -15.43 -6.61 -0.80
CA HIS A 137 -16.09 -7.92 -0.75
C HIS A 137 -17.58 -7.87 -1.12
N SER A 138 -18.21 -6.69 -1.08
CA SER A 138 -19.62 -6.50 -1.41
C SER A 138 -19.83 -5.22 -2.22
N ILE A 139 -20.33 -5.37 -3.45
CA ILE A 139 -20.61 -4.23 -4.34
C ILE A 139 -21.60 -3.26 -3.69
N THR A 140 -22.63 -3.79 -3.02
CA THR A 140 -23.67 -2.99 -2.38
C THR A 140 -23.13 -2.20 -1.21
N GLU A 141 -22.29 -2.81 -0.36
CA GLU A 141 -21.65 -2.10 0.75
C GLU A 141 -20.66 -1.07 0.24
N PHE A 142 -19.81 -1.43 -0.73
CA PHE A 142 -18.88 -0.49 -1.34
C PHE A 142 -19.59 0.72 -1.95
N ALA A 143 -20.70 0.52 -2.66
CA ALA A 143 -21.49 1.62 -3.21
C ALA A 143 -22.06 2.54 -2.11
N ARG A 144 -22.53 1.99 -0.98
CA ARG A 144 -23.01 2.77 0.17
C ARG A 144 -21.88 3.56 0.82
N VAL A 145 -20.73 2.92 1.01
CA VAL A 145 -19.53 3.55 1.57
C VAL A 145 -19.05 4.68 0.66
N CYS A 146 -18.94 4.47 -0.65
CA CYS A 146 -18.58 5.51 -1.61
C CYS A 146 -19.51 6.71 -1.49
N ARG A 147 -20.83 6.47 -1.51
CA ARG A 147 -21.84 7.53 -1.36
C ARG A 147 -21.73 8.27 -0.03
N CYS A 148 -21.43 7.56 1.06
CA CYS A 148 -21.22 8.15 2.37
C CYS A 148 -19.96 9.03 2.38
N ILE A 149 -18.84 8.51 1.88
CA ILE A 149 -17.56 9.19 1.87
C ILE A 149 -17.59 10.40 0.96
N THR A 150 -18.13 10.29 -0.25
CA THR A 150 -18.13 11.39 -1.22
C THR A 150 -19.30 12.36 -1.05
N GLY A 151 -20.24 12.09 -0.14
CA GLY A 151 -21.44 12.91 0.03
C GLY A 151 -22.49 12.75 -1.07
N HIS A 152 -22.32 11.79 -2.01
CA HIS A 152 -23.22 11.55 -3.13
C HIS A 152 -24.30 10.49 -2.84
N ALA A 153 -24.76 10.37 -1.59
CA ALA A 153 -25.91 9.53 -1.30
C ALA A 153 -27.18 10.12 -1.92
N PRO A 154 -28.06 9.31 -2.55
CA PRO A 154 -29.34 9.78 -3.09
C PRO A 154 -30.34 10.02 -1.93
N ILE A 155 -30.05 11.04 -1.14
CA ILE A 155 -30.83 11.49 0.02
C ILE A 155 -31.23 12.95 -0.19
N GLY A 156 -32.05 13.49 0.71
CA GLY A 156 -32.61 14.83 0.59
C GLY A 156 -31.60 15.94 0.28
N ALA A 157 -30.41 15.93 0.88
CA ALA A 157 -29.38 16.93 0.56
C ALA A 157 -28.88 16.86 -0.90
N TYR A 158 -28.78 15.66 -1.46
CA TYR A 158 -28.43 15.47 -2.87
C TYR A 158 -29.56 15.98 -3.77
N TYR A 159 -30.81 15.59 -3.49
CA TYR A 159 -31.95 16.05 -4.28
C TYR A 159 -32.10 17.58 -4.25
N HIS A 160 -31.85 18.21 -3.09
CA HIS A 160 -31.85 19.66 -2.95
C HIS A 160 -30.77 20.32 -3.82
N CYS A 161 -29.54 19.83 -3.73
CA CYS A 161 -28.40 20.37 -4.47
C CYS A 161 -28.62 20.31 -5.99
N PHE A 162 -29.15 19.18 -6.48
CA PHE A 162 -29.38 18.93 -7.90
C PHE A 162 -30.79 19.33 -8.38
N LYS A 163 -31.61 19.96 -7.54
CA LYS A 163 -32.98 20.41 -7.87
C LYS A 163 -33.88 19.28 -8.39
N ILE A 164 -33.75 18.09 -7.81
CA ILE A 164 -34.55 16.91 -8.16
C ILE A 164 -35.87 16.98 -7.38
N ASN A 165 -36.99 16.75 -8.06
CA ASN A 165 -38.33 16.80 -7.44
C ASN A 165 -38.66 15.51 -6.66
N GLU A 166 -37.91 15.27 -5.58
CA GLU A 166 -38.08 14.14 -4.67
C GLU A 166 -38.21 14.65 -3.22
N PRO A 167 -38.69 13.84 -2.27
CA PRO A 167 -38.75 14.22 -0.87
C PRO A 167 -37.37 14.57 -0.30
N HIS A 168 -37.26 15.76 0.29
CA HIS A 168 -36.02 16.27 0.89
C HIS A 168 -35.89 15.93 2.38
N GLY A 169 -37.02 15.78 3.07
CA GLY A 169 -37.05 15.51 4.51
C GLY A 169 -36.68 14.08 4.86
N CYS A 170 -36.23 13.87 6.09
CA CYS A 170 -36.06 12.53 6.64
C CYS A 170 -37.37 12.03 7.27
N THR A 171 -37.58 10.71 7.23
CA THR A 171 -38.73 10.06 7.89
C THR A 171 -38.75 10.22 9.42
N CYS A 172 -37.65 10.67 10.04
CA CYS A 172 -37.62 11.01 11.45
C CYS A 172 -38.19 12.41 11.76
N GLY A 173 -38.66 13.14 10.72
CA GLY A 173 -39.20 14.49 10.84
C GLY A 173 -38.21 15.63 10.59
N ALA A 174 -36.94 15.33 10.26
CA ALA A 174 -35.98 16.37 9.91
C ALA A 174 -36.32 16.99 8.55
N ALA A 175 -36.28 18.32 8.45
CA ALA A 175 -36.64 19.06 7.23
C ALA A 175 -35.73 18.73 6.02
N LEU A 176 -34.46 18.38 6.28
CA LEU A 176 -33.51 17.98 5.26
C LEU A 176 -32.74 16.73 5.71
N GLN A 177 -32.77 15.68 4.89
CA GLN A 177 -31.95 14.49 5.10
C GLN A 177 -30.54 14.70 4.52
N SER A 178 -29.62 15.22 5.32
CA SER A 178 -28.19 15.33 4.98
C SER A 178 -27.37 14.15 5.49
N ARG A 179 -26.15 13.97 4.97
CA ARG A 179 -25.19 12.99 5.51
C ARG A 179 -24.96 13.24 7.00
N GLN A 180 -24.74 14.51 7.38
CA GLN A 180 -24.60 14.88 8.78
C GLN A 180 -25.84 14.50 9.59
N HIS A 181 -27.04 14.76 9.09
CA HIS A 181 -28.24 14.33 9.80
C HIS A 181 -28.27 12.80 9.99
N VAL A 182 -28.02 12.03 8.93
CA VAL A 182 -28.05 10.56 8.94
C VAL A 182 -27.00 9.97 9.88
N LEU A 183 -25.80 10.55 9.91
CA LEU A 183 -24.68 10.05 10.73
C LEU A 183 -24.77 10.47 12.21
N PHE A 184 -25.38 11.61 12.52
CA PHE A 184 -25.27 12.22 13.86
C PHE A 184 -26.59 12.44 14.60
N CYS A 185 -27.69 12.67 13.90
CA CYS A 185 -28.90 13.23 14.50
C CYS A 185 -30.18 12.43 14.22
N CYS A 186 -30.12 11.48 13.29
CA CYS A 186 -31.30 10.78 12.84
C CYS A 186 -31.76 9.77 13.89
N ARG A 187 -32.92 10.02 14.51
CA ARG A 187 -33.54 9.11 15.49
C ARG A 187 -33.87 7.73 14.90
N ASN A 188 -33.98 7.63 13.57
CA ASN A 188 -34.24 6.38 12.86
C ASN A 188 -32.96 5.59 12.52
N ARG A 189 -31.78 6.10 12.86
CA ARG A 189 -30.47 5.46 12.64
C ARG A 189 -29.76 5.27 13.98
N TYR A 190 -29.34 4.05 14.25
CA TYR A 190 -28.56 3.70 15.44
C TYR A 190 -27.07 3.95 15.16
N SER A 191 -26.60 5.20 15.25
CA SER A 191 -25.17 5.43 15.45
C SER A 191 -24.95 6.46 16.53
N VAL A 192 -24.19 6.08 17.55
CA VAL A 192 -23.91 6.90 18.75
C VAL A 192 -22.67 7.78 18.52
N HIS A 193 -21.88 7.51 17.47
CA HIS A 193 -20.59 8.15 17.25
C HIS A 193 -20.31 8.48 15.77
N TYR A 194 -19.58 9.57 15.55
CA TYR A 194 -19.09 9.97 14.23
C TYR A 194 -18.09 8.93 13.71
N PRO A 195 -18.26 8.41 12.48
CA PRO A 195 -17.29 7.47 11.92
C PRO A 195 -15.94 8.17 11.73
N ARG A 196 -14.94 7.75 12.50
CA ARG A 196 -13.57 8.24 12.39
C ARG A 196 -12.71 7.26 11.61
N PHE A 197 -13.01 5.98 11.69
CA PHE A 197 -12.26 4.91 11.03
C PHE A 197 -13.11 4.24 9.96
N LEU A 198 -12.49 3.56 9.00
CA LEU A 198 -13.21 2.80 7.98
C LEU A 198 -14.16 1.77 8.60
N GLY A 199 -13.73 1.08 9.65
CA GLY A 199 -14.56 0.10 10.35
C GLY A 199 -15.88 0.67 10.89
N ASP A 200 -15.92 1.96 11.21
CA ASP A 200 -17.12 2.63 11.74
C ASP A 200 -18.19 2.85 10.66
N ILE A 201 -17.81 2.79 9.38
CA ILE A 201 -18.76 2.93 8.26
C ILE A 201 -19.38 1.58 7.90
N ALA A 202 -18.65 0.48 8.09
CA ALA A 202 -19.14 -0.87 7.79
C ALA A 202 -20.42 -1.23 8.58
N SER A 203 -20.60 -0.60 9.74
CA SER A 203 -21.72 -0.81 10.64
C SER A 203 -22.95 0.10 10.38
N LEU A 204 -22.91 0.96 9.33
CA LEU A 204 -23.97 1.91 8.96
C LEU A 204 -24.91 1.39 7.86
#